data_AF-A0AAW5TQT1-F1
#
_entry.id   AF-A0AAW5TQT1-F1
#
_cell.length_a   1.000
_cell.length_b   1.000
_cell.length_c   1.000
_cell.angle_alpha   90.00
_cell.angle_beta   90.00
_cell.angle_gamma   90.00
#
_symmetry.space_group_name_H-M   'P 1'
#
loop_
_entity.id
_entity.type
_entity.pdbx_description
1 polymer ?
#
loop_
_entity_poly.entity_id
_entity_poly.type
_entity_poly.pdbx_seq_one_letter_code
_entity_poly.pdbx_strand_id
1 'polypeptide(L)'
;MQSINQGILSPLGIQQVSENGKSLLFLLEANPGPGLGILIAFMLFGKGSAKATAPGAILIQFVGGIHEIYFPYVMMKPALFFAVMAGGVSGTLTNNLLGSGLAAPASPGSIIAITGMASAKSAGGFVNVLCVWSGIAVAAIVSFLVASFILKRDKSMIDDSAFENAKVGVAADKAVSKGQVSVSNNITDQVDFSTINHIIFACDAGMGSSAMGASILRNKAKKAGLLQDVTNVAIANLKAGSDTIVVTQDELAPRAAIMAPEAIRYSVANFLNSPRYDEIISSLLTTDNDTNQTIITDRPVSKNEIDLNQIDEVVFAHDDLHIGSNTMGKETLKAIFQMHGVKIPISDVEFIGLGAFNAKNIMIVSTKEFTTSVKNEAPNAQHLFVESLITTPEYINMVKRMNK
;
A
#
# COMPACT_ATOMS: atom_id res chain seq x y z
N MET A 1 8.26 -5.45 8.41
CA MET A 1 8.56 -5.52 9.86
C MET A 1 7.39 -6.08 10.66
N GLN A 2 6.17 -5.60 10.45
CA GLN A 2 4.99 -5.94 11.28
C GLN A 2 4.68 -7.45 11.39
N SER A 3 4.88 -8.23 10.32
CA SER A 3 4.71 -9.69 10.31
C SER A 3 5.81 -10.46 11.07
N ILE A 4 7.06 -9.99 11.05
CA ILE A 4 8.16 -10.58 11.84
C ILE A 4 7.98 -10.24 13.33
N ASN A 5 7.52 -9.02 13.62
CA ASN A 5 7.29 -8.56 14.99
C ASN A 5 6.20 -9.38 15.68
N GLN A 6 5.01 -9.48 15.07
CA GLN A 6 3.90 -10.21 15.66
C GLN A 6 4.05 -11.73 15.52
N GLY A 7 4.72 -12.20 14.47
CA GLY A 7 4.86 -13.63 14.19
C GLY A 7 6.03 -14.32 14.89
N ILE A 8 7.13 -13.63 15.18
CA ILE A 8 8.38 -14.25 15.69
C ILE A 8 8.91 -13.54 16.93
N LEU A 9 9.14 -12.22 16.87
CA LEU A 9 9.81 -11.50 17.95
C LEU A 9 8.92 -11.36 19.20
N SER A 10 7.62 -11.16 19.01
CA SER A 10 6.67 -11.02 20.13
C SER A 10 6.51 -12.34 20.93
N PRO A 11 6.25 -13.50 20.29
CA PRO A 11 6.22 -14.78 21.01
C PRO A 11 7.53 -15.11 21.74
N LEU A 12 8.68 -14.93 21.08
CA LEU A 12 10.01 -15.15 21.69
C LEU A 12 10.28 -14.20 22.86
N GLY A 13 9.88 -12.94 22.72
CA GLY A 13 10.02 -11.94 23.78
C GLY A 13 9.16 -12.26 24.99
N ILE A 14 7.93 -12.74 24.80
CA ILE A 14 7.05 -13.17 25.90
C ILE A 14 7.67 -14.35 26.66
N GLN A 15 8.25 -15.31 25.95
CA GLN A 15 8.95 -16.42 26.59
C GLN A 15 10.14 -15.94 27.44
N GLN A 16 10.95 -15.02 26.90
CA GLN A 16 12.06 -14.42 27.65
C GLN A 16 11.60 -13.61 28.88
N VAL A 17 10.47 -12.90 28.79
CA VAL A 17 9.88 -12.20 29.94
C VAL A 17 9.40 -13.18 31.00
N SER A 18 8.81 -14.31 30.62
CA SER A 18 8.36 -15.33 31.57
C SER A 18 9.52 -15.88 32.41
N GLU A 19 10.71 -15.98 31.81
CA GLU A 19 11.91 -16.52 32.47
C GLU A 19 12.73 -15.44 33.19
N ASN A 20 12.92 -14.28 32.56
CA ASN A 20 13.88 -13.25 32.99
C ASN A 20 13.21 -11.91 33.39
N GLY A 21 11.87 -11.83 33.33
CA GLY A 21 11.08 -10.64 33.67
C GLY A 21 11.12 -9.50 32.64
N LYS A 22 11.99 -9.60 31.63
CA LYS A 22 12.19 -8.64 30.53
C LYS A 22 12.72 -9.31 29.27
N SER A 23 12.53 -8.66 28.12
CA SER A 23 13.16 -9.04 26.85
C SER A 23 13.75 -7.83 26.12
N LEU A 24 14.96 -8.01 25.60
CA LEU A 24 15.62 -7.06 24.71
C LEU A 24 14.94 -6.99 23.32
N LEU A 25 14.26 -8.07 22.91
CA LEU A 25 13.67 -8.18 21.57
C LEU A 25 12.62 -7.09 21.31
N PHE A 26 11.91 -6.67 22.36
CA PHE A 26 10.94 -5.58 22.27
C PHE A 26 11.57 -4.20 21.99
N LEU A 27 12.87 -4.03 22.23
CA LEU A 27 13.60 -2.80 21.90
C LEU A 27 14.16 -2.79 20.48
N LEU A 28 14.26 -3.94 19.81
CA LEU A 28 14.85 -4.01 18.47
C LEU A 28 14.06 -3.20 17.44
N GLU A 29 12.74 -3.13 17.59
CA GLU A 29 11.86 -2.34 16.72
C GLU A 29 11.45 -1.00 17.36
N ALA A 30 11.25 -0.98 18.67
CA ALA A 30 10.70 0.19 19.35
C ALA A 30 11.75 1.28 19.65
N ASN A 31 13.05 1.00 19.58
CA ASN A 31 14.09 1.95 19.97
C ASN A 31 14.03 3.25 19.13
N PRO A 32 13.67 4.41 19.71
CA PRO A 32 13.52 5.66 18.96
C PRO A 32 14.85 6.39 18.75
N GLY A 33 15.94 5.91 19.36
CA GLY A 33 17.26 6.53 19.33
C GLY A 33 17.80 6.77 17.90
N PRO A 34 17.82 5.76 17.01
CA PRO A 34 18.35 5.95 15.66
C PRO A 34 17.64 7.07 14.90
N GLY A 35 16.30 7.08 14.92
CA GLY A 35 15.47 8.12 14.29
C GLY A 35 15.67 9.50 14.93
N LEU A 36 15.73 9.56 16.27
CA LEU A 36 15.99 10.80 17.00
C LEU A 36 17.32 11.44 16.56
N GLY A 37 18.41 10.68 16.49
CA GLY A 37 19.71 11.22 16.10
C GLY A 37 19.74 11.76 14.66
N ILE A 38 19.05 11.09 13.73
CA ILE A 38 18.91 11.57 12.36
C ILE A 38 18.12 12.88 12.31
N LEU A 39 17.00 12.96 13.01
CA LEU A 39 16.18 14.17 13.03
C LEU A 39 16.91 15.35 13.69
N ILE A 40 17.70 15.11 14.75
CA ILE A 40 18.57 16.15 15.33
C ILE A 40 19.64 16.59 14.31
N ALA A 41 20.19 15.66 13.52
CA ALA A 41 21.15 16.01 12.47
C ALA A 41 20.50 16.89 11.39
N PHE A 42 19.26 16.63 11.00
CA PHE A 42 18.50 17.51 10.10
C PHE A 42 18.12 18.84 10.73
N MET A 43 17.75 18.86 12.02
CA MET A 43 17.45 20.10 12.74
C MET A 43 18.67 21.04 12.78
N LEU A 44 19.89 20.51 12.91
CA LEU A 44 21.11 21.31 12.99
C LEU A 44 21.73 21.59 11.62
N PHE A 45 21.91 20.55 10.79
CA PHE A 45 22.69 20.57 9.55
C PHE A 45 21.86 20.38 8.28
N GLY A 46 20.56 20.08 8.42
CA GLY A 46 19.63 20.03 7.28
C GLY A 46 19.43 21.41 6.65
N LYS A 47 18.70 21.44 5.53
CA LYS A 47 18.36 22.65 4.79
C LYS A 47 16.88 22.59 4.36
N GLY A 48 16.32 23.75 3.99
CA GLY A 48 14.96 23.86 3.48
C GLY A 48 13.89 23.34 4.44
N SER A 49 12.83 22.78 3.88
CA SER A 49 11.67 22.26 4.61
C SER A 49 12.01 21.11 5.56
N ALA A 50 12.99 20.27 5.23
CA ALA A 50 13.43 19.19 6.11
C ALA A 50 14.03 19.73 7.42
N LYS A 51 14.78 20.84 7.39
CA LYS A 51 15.26 21.48 8.63
C LYS A 51 14.10 22.04 9.45
N ALA A 52 13.16 22.73 8.80
CA ALA A 52 12.04 23.38 9.47
C ALA A 52 11.08 22.39 10.14
N THR A 53 10.87 21.23 9.52
CA THR A 53 9.93 20.22 10.00
C THR A 53 10.54 19.21 10.97
N ALA A 54 11.88 19.08 11.01
CA ALA A 54 12.58 18.13 11.89
C ALA A 54 12.21 18.25 13.39
N PRO A 55 12.10 19.44 14.01
CA PRO A 55 11.69 19.55 15.41
C PRO A 55 10.29 18.99 15.69
N GLY A 56 9.34 19.23 14.79
CA GLY A 56 7.99 18.66 14.89
C GLY A 56 7.99 17.14 14.72
N ALA A 57 8.80 16.65 13.77
CA ALA A 57 8.99 15.21 13.56
C ALA A 57 9.61 14.53 14.79
N ILE A 58 10.55 15.19 15.50
CA ILE A 58 11.13 14.67 16.75
C ILE A 58 10.03 14.41 17.79
N LEU A 59 9.11 15.36 17.96
CA LEU A 59 8.03 15.22 18.94
C LEU A 59 7.12 14.04 18.60
N ILE A 60 6.68 13.93 17.34
CA ILE A 60 5.78 12.86 16.91
C ILE A 60 6.46 11.49 16.96
N GLN A 61 7.73 11.42 16.59
CA GLN A 61 8.50 10.18 16.60
C GLN A 61 8.86 9.76 18.02
N PHE A 62 9.60 10.61 18.75
CA PHE A 62 10.18 10.25 20.03
C PHE A 62 9.13 10.16 21.15
N VAL A 63 8.17 11.10 21.18
CA VAL A 63 7.12 11.15 22.20
C VAL A 63 5.84 10.46 21.72
N GLY A 64 5.48 10.60 20.45
CA GLY A 64 4.30 9.93 19.89
C GLY A 64 4.53 8.45 19.54
N GLY A 65 5.78 8.03 19.31
CA GLY A 65 6.13 6.65 18.99
C GLY A 65 5.82 6.22 17.56
N ILE A 66 5.70 7.18 16.63
CA ILE A 66 5.43 6.92 15.20
C ILE A 66 6.76 6.94 14.42
N HIS A 67 7.42 5.78 14.38
CA HIS A 67 8.75 5.56 13.80
C HIS A 67 8.85 5.83 12.31
N GLU A 68 7.73 5.90 11.63
CA GLU A 68 7.74 6.10 10.21
C GLU A 68 7.80 7.58 9.81
N ILE A 69 7.69 8.52 10.77
CA ILE A 69 7.78 9.95 10.51
C ILE A 69 9.21 10.38 10.14
N TYR A 70 10.23 9.65 10.58
CA TYR A 70 11.61 9.96 10.19
C TYR A 70 12.04 9.28 8.87
N PHE A 71 11.23 8.38 8.30
CA PHE A 71 11.59 7.66 7.06
C PHE A 71 11.78 8.58 5.85
N PRO A 72 10.94 9.60 5.59
CA PRO A 72 11.17 10.51 4.48
C PRO A 72 12.56 11.16 4.55
N TYR A 73 13.02 11.52 5.75
CA TYR A 73 14.35 12.10 5.97
C TYR A 73 15.48 11.15 5.58
N VAL A 74 15.32 9.84 5.84
CA VAL A 74 16.29 8.82 5.43
C VAL A 74 16.23 8.60 3.91
N MET A 75 15.03 8.59 3.31
CA MET A 75 14.85 8.38 1.87
C MET A 75 15.41 9.53 1.03
N MET A 76 15.44 10.76 1.56
CA MET A 76 16.05 11.90 0.88
C MET A 76 17.53 11.66 0.51
N LYS A 77 18.26 10.87 1.31
CA LYS A 77 19.65 10.51 1.05
C LYS A 77 19.90 9.05 1.45
N PRO A 78 20.00 8.11 0.49
CA PRO A 78 20.22 6.70 0.79
C PRO A 78 21.42 6.42 1.72
N ALA A 79 22.45 7.26 1.73
CA ALA A 79 23.57 7.12 2.68
C ALA A 79 23.13 7.16 4.16
N LEU A 80 22.01 7.81 4.49
CA LEU A 80 21.49 7.87 5.86
C LEU A 80 21.00 6.53 6.41
N PHE A 81 20.79 5.52 5.56
CA PHE A 81 20.56 4.16 6.03
C PHE A 81 21.73 3.64 6.88
N PHE A 82 22.97 4.02 6.58
CA PHE A 82 24.13 3.68 7.40
C PHE A 82 24.04 4.30 8.80
N ALA A 83 23.45 5.50 8.94
CA ALA A 83 23.23 6.12 10.23
C ALA A 83 22.17 5.37 11.06
N VAL A 84 21.08 4.91 10.41
CA VAL A 84 20.05 4.08 11.07
C VAL A 84 20.65 2.76 11.56
N MET A 85 21.40 2.06 10.70
CA MET A 85 22.03 0.78 11.05
C MET A 85 23.03 0.94 12.18
N ALA A 86 23.94 1.93 12.09
CA ALA A 86 24.94 2.17 13.11
C ALA A 86 24.30 2.54 14.47
N GLY A 87 23.26 3.38 14.46
CA GLY A 87 22.48 3.69 15.65
C GLY A 87 21.78 2.47 16.23
N GLY A 88 21.12 1.66 15.40
CA GLY A 88 20.39 0.46 15.82
C GLY A 88 21.32 -0.59 16.45
N VAL A 89 22.46 -0.87 15.81
CA VAL A 89 23.46 -1.83 16.32
C VAL A 89 24.08 -1.35 17.62
N SER A 90 24.51 -0.09 17.69
CA SER A 90 25.14 0.47 18.90
C SER A 90 24.19 0.54 20.09
N GLY A 91 22.93 0.93 19.89
CA GLY A 91 21.92 0.91 20.95
C GLY A 91 21.57 -0.49 21.43
N THR A 92 21.39 -1.43 20.50
CA THR A 92 21.10 -2.82 20.84
C THR A 92 22.25 -3.47 21.60
N LEU A 93 23.49 -3.24 21.16
CA LEU A 93 24.68 -3.72 21.84
C LEU A 93 24.79 -3.14 23.25
N THR A 94 24.56 -1.84 23.41
CA THR A 94 24.56 -1.17 24.73
C THR A 94 23.53 -1.79 25.66
N ASN A 95 22.30 -1.99 25.17
CA ASN A 95 21.23 -2.60 25.95
C ASN A 95 21.51 -4.07 26.28
N ASN A 96 22.15 -4.81 25.38
CA ASN A 96 22.58 -6.18 25.61
C ASN A 96 23.66 -6.26 26.70
N LEU A 97 24.68 -5.40 26.64
CA LEU A 97 25.75 -5.33 27.64
C LEU A 97 25.24 -4.93 29.03
N LEU A 98 24.26 -4.02 29.08
CA LEU A 98 23.63 -3.58 30.33
C LEU A 98 22.51 -4.52 30.80
N GLY A 99 22.23 -5.60 30.07
CA GLY A 99 21.18 -6.56 30.39
C GLY A 99 19.79 -5.94 30.49
N SER A 100 19.49 -4.95 29.67
CA SER A 100 18.24 -4.18 29.72
C SER A 100 17.21 -4.67 28.72
N GLY A 101 15.94 -4.43 29.01
CA GLY A 101 14.82 -4.92 28.20
C GLY A 101 13.47 -4.40 28.70
N LEU A 102 12.41 -4.80 28.03
CA LEU A 102 11.03 -4.41 28.37
C LEU A 102 10.23 -5.61 28.89
N ALA A 103 9.29 -5.37 29.79
CA ALA A 103 8.37 -6.39 30.28
C ALA A 103 7.32 -6.80 29.25
N ALA A 104 7.07 -5.98 28.22
CA ALA A 104 6.12 -6.24 27.15
C ALA A 104 6.48 -5.39 25.91
N PRO A 105 5.92 -5.70 24.72
CA PRO A 105 6.05 -4.84 23.55
C PRO A 105 5.53 -3.43 23.83
N ALA A 106 6.31 -2.40 23.49
CA ALA A 106 5.87 -1.01 23.59
C ALA A 106 5.13 -0.61 22.30
N SER A 107 3.83 -0.35 22.41
CA SER A 107 3.00 0.15 21.30
C SER A 107 2.10 1.30 21.78
N PRO A 108 2.21 2.50 21.19
CA PRO A 108 3.22 2.94 20.21
C PRO A 108 4.65 2.86 20.76
N GLY A 109 5.67 2.87 19.90
CA GLY A 109 7.08 2.79 20.28
C GLY A 109 7.63 4.09 20.88
N SER A 110 6.86 4.79 21.71
CA SER A 110 7.24 6.08 22.29
C SER A 110 8.17 5.91 23.47
N ILE A 111 8.96 6.95 23.77
CA ILE A 111 9.79 6.96 24.98
C ILE A 111 8.95 6.79 26.26
N ILE A 112 7.70 7.26 26.26
CA ILE A 112 6.77 7.13 27.38
C ILE A 112 6.37 5.67 27.56
N ALA A 113 5.92 4.99 26.51
CA ALA A 113 5.55 3.58 26.55
C ALA A 113 6.74 2.69 26.91
N ILE A 114 7.90 2.95 26.31
CA ILE A 114 9.16 2.25 26.59
C ILE A 114 9.54 2.42 28.06
N THR A 115 9.49 3.64 28.59
CA THR A 115 9.81 3.91 30.01
C THR A 115 8.82 3.19 30.92
N GLY A 116 7.53 3.21 30.60
CA GLY A 116 6.50 2.47 31.34
C GLY A 116 6.83 0.97 31.41
N MET A 117 7.09 0.34 30.25
CA MET A 117 7.41 -1.09 30.17
C MET A 117 8.77 -1.45 30.77
N ALA A 118 9.74 -0.54 30.74
CA ALA A 118 11.06 -0.71 31.35
C ALA A 118 11.00 -0.56 32.89
N SER A 119 10.07 0.25 33.40
CA SER A 119 9.93 0.54 34.84
C SER A 119 9.23 -0.57 35.63
N ALA A 120 8.68 -1.57 34.95
CA ALA A 120 8.05 -2.72 35.60
C ALA A 120 9.01 -3.35 36.63
N LYS A 121 8.48 -3.69 37.82
CA LYS A 121 9.29 -4.36 38.86
C LYS A 121 9.92 -5.65 38.35
N SER A 122 9.18 -6.41 37.54
CA SER A 122 9.67 -7.63 36.88
C SER A 122 10.86 -7.38 35.95
N ALA A 123 10.95 -6.19 35.34
CA ALA A 123 12.04 -5.83 34.43
C ALA A 123 13.29 -5.26 35.15
N GLY A 124 13.23 -5.06 36.48
CA GLY A 124 14.32 -4.47 37.27
C GLY A 124 14.10 -3.00 37.64
N GLY A 125 12.88 -2.47 37.47
CA GLY A 125 12.48 -1.17 37.98
C GLY A 125 13.31 0.00 37.44
N PHE A 126 13.63 0.95 38.31
CA PHE A 126 14.31 2.20 37.90
C PHE A 126 15.70 1.98 37.30
N VAL A 127 16.47 0.99 37.77
CA VAL A 127 17.80 0.69 37.22
C VAL A 127 17.69 0.25 35.76
N ASN A 128 16.70 -0.58 35.43
CA ASN A 128 16.46 -1.00 34.06
C ASN A 128 16.08 0.16 33.14
N VAL A 129 15.29 1.12 33.62
CA VAL A 129 14.97 2.35 32.88
C VAL A 129 16.23 3.11 32.48
N LEU A 130 17.16 3.31 33.41
CA LEU A 130 18.43 4.00 33.13
C LEU A 130 19.27 3.26 32.09
N CYS A 131 19.32 1.94 32.16
CA CYS A 131 20.04 1.14 31.17
C CYS A 131 19.40 1.24 29.78
N VAL A 132 18.06 1.15 29.69
CA VAL A 132 17.33 1.31 28.41
C VAL A 132 17.56 2.71 27.84
N TRP A 133 17.46 3.76 28.66
CA TRP A 133 17.73 5.13 28.23
C TRP A 133 19.16 5.33 27.77
N SER A 134 20.13 4.64 28.38
CA SER A 134 21.52 4.67 27.95
C SER A 134 21.67 4.09 26.54
N GLY A 135 21.03 2.97 26.22
CA GLY A 135 21.06 2.43 24.86
C GLY A 135 20.33 3.31 23.83
N ILE A 136 19.23 3.95 24.21
CA ILE A 136 18.53 4.93 23.36
C ILE A 136 19.42 6.15 23.09
N ALA A 137 20.10 6.66 24.12
CA ALA A 137 21.00 7.80 24.02
C ALA A 137 22.22 7.47 23.15
N VAL A 138 22.85 6.31 23.34
CA VAL A 138 23.97 5.85 22.50
C VAL A 138 23.53 5.70 21.04
N ALA A 139 22.37 5.08 20.79
CA ALA A 139 21.83 4.95 19.43
C ALA A 139 21.63 6.32 18.77
N ALA A 140 21.07 7.29 19.49
CA ALA A 140 20.86 8.65 19.01
C ALA A 140 22.18 9.39 18.75
N ILE A 141 23.17 9.26 19.64
CA ILE A 141 24.49 9.89 19.45
C ILE A 141 25.18 9.32 18.21
N VAL A 142 25.22 7.98 18.08
CA VAL A 142 25.89 7.33 16.95
C VAL A 142 25.19 7.67 15.64
N SER A 143 23.86 7.56 15.56
CA SER A 143 23.13 7.92 14.34
C SER A 143 23.27 9.40 14.02
N PHE A 144 23.24 10.29 15.02
CA PHE A 144 23.49 11.72 14.84
C PHE A 144 24.88 12.00 14.27
N LEU A 145 25.93 11.38 14.79
CA LEU A 145 27.30 11.62 14.32
C LEU A 145 27.47 11.17 12.87
N VAL A 146 26.98 9.98 12.52
CA VAL A 146 27.04 9.46 11.14
C VAL A 146 26.19 10.32 10.20
N ALA A 147 24.95 10.65 10.58
CA ALA A 147 24.07 11.50 9.79
C ALA A 147 24.64 12.92 9.62
N SER A 148 25.20 13.50 10.68
CA SER A 148 25.84 14.82 10.63
C SER A 148 27.03 14.83 9.69
N PHE A 149 27.84 13.77 9.70
CA PHE A 149 28.97 13.64 8.78
C PHE A 149 28.50 13.56 7.32
N ILE A 150 27.47 12.75 7.04
CA ILE A 150 26.86 12.63 5.71
C ILE A 150 26.29 13.98 5.25
N LEU A 151 25.45 14.62 6.07
CA LEU A 151 24.79 15.88 5.74
C LEU A 151 25.77 17.04 5.56
N LYS A 152 26.89 17.07 6.30
CA LYS A 152 27.92 18.11 6.15
C LYS A 152 28.77 17.95 4.89
N ARG A 153 29.08 16.71 4.49
CA ARG A 153 29.92 16.46 3.30
C ARG A 153 29.13 16.58 2.00
N ASP A 154 27.83 16.38 2.07
CA ASP A 154 27.00 16.41 0.89
C ASP A 154 26.51 17.83 0.57
N LYS A 155 27.16 18.46 -0.41
CA LYS A 155 26.79 19.79 -0.93
C LYS A 155 25.63 19.75 -1.93
N SER A 156 25.13 18.57 -2.32
CA SER A 156 23.94 18.49 -3.17
C SER A 156 22.75 19.09 -2.41
N MET A 157 22.21 20.17 -2.96
CA MET A 157 21.01 20.78 -2.40
C MET A 157 19.88 19.78 -2.58
N ILE A 158 19.29 19.34 -1.48
CA ILE A 158 18.01 18.66 -1.54
C ILE A 158 17.00 19.78 -1.66
N ASP A 159 16.49 19.99 -2.87
CA ASP A 159 15.37 20.89 -3.12
C ASP A 159 14.13 20.40 -2.34
N ASP A 160 13.22 21.31 -1.99
CA ASP A 160 12.01 20.99 -1.24
C ASP A 160 11.17 19.92 -1.98
N SER A 161 11.27 19.86 -3.31
CA SER A 161 10.67 18.82 -4.15
C SER A 161 11.09 17.40 -3.75
N ALA A 162 12.35 17.15 -3.38
CA ALA A 162 12.82 15.83 -3.01
C ALA A 162 12.32 15.39 -1.61
N PHE A 163 12.05 16.34 -0.71
CA PHE A 163 11.41 16.02 0.58
C PHE A 163 9.93 15.66 0.40
N GLU A 164 9.20 16.43 -0.41
CA GLU A 164 7.81 16.14 -0.73
C GLU A 164 7.68 14.81 -1.49
N ASN A 165 8.56 14.55 -2.46
CA ASN A 165 8.62 13.26 -3.15
C ASN A 165 8.91 12.09 -2.19
N ALA A 166 9.81 12.27 -1.21
CA ALA A 166 10.09 11.24 -0.21
C ALA A 166 8.90 10.98 0.74
N LYS A 167 8.12 12.02 1.08
CA LYS A 167 6.87 11.84 1.85
C LYS A 167 5.84 11.03 1.05
N VAL A 168 5.67 11.36 -0.23
CA VAL A 168 4.75 10.65 -1.13
C VAL A 168 5.19 9.20 -1.34
N GLY A 169 6.49 8.95 -1.55
CA GLY A 169 7.05 7.61 -1.67
C GLY A 169 6.81 6.75 -0.42
N VAL A 170 7.08 7.29 0.77
CA VAL A 170 6.80 6.57 2.03
C VAL A 170 5.30 6.34 2.24
N ALA A 171 4.43 7.26 1.82
CA ALA A 171 2.98 7.06 1.89
C ALA A 171 2.51 5.96 0.92
N ALA A 172 3.05 5.92 -0.30
CA ALA A 172 2.79 4.88 -1.28
C ALA A 172 3.31 3.51 -0.79
N ASP A 173 4.56 3.43 -0.33
CA ASP A 173 5.16 2.18 0.18
C ASP A 173 4.47 1.65 1.44
N LYS A 174 3.96 2.55 2.30
CA LYS A 174 3.12 2.17 3.44
C LYS A 174 1.76 1.65 3.02
N ALA A 175 1.14 2.24 2.00
CA ALA A 175 -0.13 1.75 1.49
C ALA A 175 0.05 0.36 0.87
N VAL A 176 1.10 0.16 0.05
CA VAL A 176 1.46 -1.16 -0.49
C VAL A 176 1.74 -2.18 0.63
N SER A 177 2.49 -1.80 1.67
CA SER A 177 2.80 -2.68 2.81
C SER A 177 1.58 -3.01 3.69
N LYS A 178 0.52 -2.20 3.64
CA LYS A 178 -0.76 -2.43 4.32
C LYS A 178 -1.83 -3.06 3.41
N GLY A 179 -1.46 -3.46 2.19
CA GLY A 179 -2.42 -4.00 1.21
C GLY A 179 -3.45 -2.98 0.73
N GLN A 180 -3.22 -1.68 0.98
CA GLN A 180 -4.06 -0.59 0.51
C GLN A 180 -3.53 -0.06 -0.82
N VAL A 181 -4.40 -0.06 -1.83
CA VAL A 181 -4.14 0.52 -3.14
C VAL A 181 -4.03 2.04 -2.99
N SER A 182 -2.83 2.59 -3.10
CA SER A 182 -2.64 4.04 -3.28
C SER A 182 -3.03 4.42 -4.71
N VAL A 183 -4.23 4.96 -4.87
CA VAL A 183 -4.61 5.70 -6.08
C VAL A 183 -4.08 7.13 -5.92
N SER A 184 -2.94 7.42 -6.57
CA SER A 184 -2.58 8.81 -6.85
C SER A 184 -3.20 9.20 -8.18
N ASN A 185 -4.18 10.09 -8.11
CA ASN A 185 -4.81 10.76 -9.25
C ASN A 185 -3.88 11.85 -9.77
N ASN A 186 -3.55 11.76 -11.05
CA ASN A 186 -3.37 12.91 -11.94
C ASN A 186 -3.51 12.37 -13.36
N ILE A 187 -4.65 12.63 -14.01
CA ILE A 187 -4.76 13.06 -15.41
C ILE A 187 -6.14 13.72 -15.51
N THR A 188 -6.12 15.05 -15.48
CA THR A 188 -7.05 15.90 -16.21
C THR A 188 -6.69 15.77 -17.69
N ASP A 189 -7.54 15.09 -18.44
CA ASP A 189 -7.96 15.40 -19.81
C ASP A 189 -8.64 14.14 -20.37
N GLN A 190 -9.78 14.34 -21.04
CA GLN A 190 -10.51 13.28 -21.72
C GLN A 190 -9.67 12.80 -22.90
N VAL A 191 -8.84 11.79 -22.66
CA VAL A 191 -7.98 11.20 -23.67
C VAL A 191 -8.78 10.21 -24.51
N ASP A 192 -8.80 10.43 -25.83
CA ASP A 192 -9.44 9.53 -26.79
C ASP A 192 -8.53 8.33 -27.05
N PHE A 193 -8.94 7.16 -26.54
CA PHE A 193 -8.19 5.90 -26.65
C PHE A 193 -8.42 5.18 -27.99
N SER A 194 -9.24 5.74 -28.91
CA SER A 194 -9.59 5.12 -30.19
C SER A 194 -8.46 5.08 -31.22
N THR A 195 -7.47 5.95 -31.04
CA THR A 195 -6.33 6.09 -31.95
C THR A 195 -5.09 5.31 -31.49
N ILE A 196 -5.18 4.58 -30.37
CA ILE A 196 -4.02 3.90 -29.78
C ILE A 196 -3.75 2.56 -30.45
N ASN A 197 -2.61 2.49 -31.13
CA ASN A 197 -2.14 1.30 -31.85
C ASN A 197 -0.95 0.63 -31.15
N HIS A 198 -0.18 1.39 -30.37
CA HIS A 198 1.10 0.94 -29.82
C HIS A 198 1.23 1.24 -28.33
N ILE A 199 1.82 0.31 -27.59
CA ILE A 199 2.18 0.47 -26.18
C ILE A 199 3.69 0.23 -26.02
N ILE A 200 4.41 1.22 -25.53
CA ILE A 200 5.87 1.20 -25.39
C ILE A 200 6.26 1.27 -23.91
N PHE A 201 7.00 0.26 -23.45
CA PHE A 201 7.63 0.25 -22.15
C PHE A 201 9.03 0.87 -22.24
N ALA A 202 9.24 2.03 -21.62
CA ALA A 202 10.54 2.69 -21.61
C ALA A 202 11.21 2.61 -20.24
N CYS A 203 12.44 2.09 -20.21
CA CYS A 203 13.33 2.10 -19.04
C CYS A 203 14.74 2.54 -19.42
N ASP A 204 15.66 2.67 -18.46
CA ASP A 204 16.99 3.22 -18.71
C ASP A 204 17.78 2.44 -19.79
N ALA A 205 17.84 1.12 -19.67
CA ALA A 205 18.59 0.25 -20.60
C ALA A 205 17.72 -0.44 -21.68
N GLY A 206 16.39 -0.42 -21.55
CA GLY A 206 15.47 -1.03 -22.51
C GLY A 206 15.37 -2.56 -22.51
N MET A 207 16.18 -3.31 -21.75
CA MET A 207 16.26 -4.78 -21.82
C MET A 207 15.96 -5.53 -20.51
N GLY A 208 15.62 -4.82 -19.43
CA GLY A 208 15.43 -5.39 -18.09
C GLY A 208 13.97 -5.51 -17.67
N SER A 209 13.61 -4.78 -16.62
CA SER A 209 12.25 -4.75 -16.04
C SER A 209 11.17 -4.34 -17.04
N SER A 210 11.48 -3.48 -18.01
CA SER A 210 10.57 -3.10 -19.11
C SER A 210 10.21 -4.25 -20.04
N ALA A 211 11.14 -5.17 -20.31
CA ALA A 211 10.89 -6.34 -21.16
C ALA A 211 9.92 -7.33 -20.49
N MET A 212 10.06 -7.50 -19.17
CA MET A 212 9.13 -8.30 -18.38
C MET A 212 7.76 -7.64 -18.27
N GLY A 213 7.69 -6.33 -18.00
CA GLY A 213 6.42 -5.57 -17.98
C GLY A 213 5.69 -5.62 -19.32
N ALA A 214 6.40 -5.40 -20.43
CA ALA A 214 5.87 -5.52 -21.78
C ALA A 214 5.33 -6.93 -22.05
N SER A 215 6.02 -7.98 -21.59
CA SER A 215 5.55 -9.37 -21.74
C SER A 215 4.29 -9.67 -20.94
N ILE A 216 4.18 -9.14 -19.72
CA ILE A 216 2.97 -9.28 -18.88
C ILE A 216 1.79 -8.58 -19.55
N LEU A 217 1.96 -7.32 -19.97
CA LEU A 217 0.88 -6.58 -20.61
C LEU A 217 0.48 -7.20 -21.96
N ARG A 218 1.45 -7.65 -22.77
CA ARG A 218 1.21 -8.38 -24.03
C ARG A 218 0.35 -9.63 -23.79
N ASN A 219 0.67 -10.41 -22.75
CA ASN A 219 -0.10 -11.60 -22.40
C ASN A 219 -1.52 -11.25 -21.94
N LYS A 220 -1.68 -10.16 -21.17
CA LYS A 220 -3.00 -9.70 -20.72
C LYS A 220 -3.83 -9.12 -21.89
N ALA A 221 -3.23 -8.30 -22.76
CA ALA A 221 -3.86 -7.77 -23.96
C ALA A 221 -4.32 -8.89 -24.90
N LYS A 222 -3.47 -9.90 -25.14
CA LYS A 222 -3.82 -11.08 -25.94
C LYS A 222 -4.98 -11.88 -25.33
N LYS A 223 -5.02 -12.03 -24.00
CA LYS A 223 -6.16 -12.67 -23.29
C LYS A 223 -7.45 -11.86 -23.39
N ALA A 224 -7.34 -10.53 -23.47
CA ALA A 224 -8.45 -9.61 -23.64
C ALA A 224 -8.89 -9.44 -25.11
N GLY A 225 -8.20 -10.07 -26.07
CA GLY A 225 -8.52 -9.96 -27.50
C GLY A 225 -8.05 -8.67 -28.17
N LEU A 226 -7.21 -7.88 -27.49
CA LEU A 226 -6.67 -6.61 -27.97
C LEU A 226 -5.55 -6.84 -28.99
N LEU A 227 -5.54 -6.06 -30.08
CA LEU A 227 -4.59 -6.16 -31.20
C LEU A 227 -3.41 -5.18 -31.12
N GLN A 228 -3.34 -4.32 -30.10
CA GLN A 228 -2.27 -3.33 -29.96
C GLN A 228 -0.91 -3.99 -29.75
N ASP A 229 0.12 -3.46 -30.42
CA ASP A 229 1.48 -3.96 -30.29
C ASP A 229 2.13 -3.45 -29.00
N VAL A 230 2.81 -4.35 -28.27
CA VAL A 230 3.45 -4.05 -26.99
C VAL A 230 4.96 -4.24 -27.11
N THR A 231 5.72 -3.16 -27.07
CA THR A 231 7.18 -3.18 -27.23
C THR A 231 7.89 -2.56 -26.02
N ASN A 232 9.21 -2.71 -25.98
CA ASN A 232 10.06 -2.12 -24.95
C ASN A 232 11.29 -1.46 -25.60
N VAL A 233 11.68 -0.29 -25.09
CA VAL A 233 12.83 0.47 -25.60
C VAL A 233 13.60 1.12 -24.44
N ALA A 234 14.83 1.53 -24.72
CA ALA A 234 15.57 2.41 -23.81
C ALA A 234 14.96 3.82 -23.88
N ILE A 235 14.87 4.52 -22.74
CA ILE A 235 14.28 5.86 -22.67
C ILE A 235 14.99 6.82 -23.62
N ALA A 236 16.31 6.70 -23.79
CA ALA A 236 17.10 7.49 -24.73
C ALA A 236 16.72 7.31 -26.21
N ASN A 237 16.03 6.21 -26.54
CA ASN A 237 15.56 5.90 -27.89
C ASN A 237 14.03 6.00 -28.01
N LEU A 238 13.35 6.52 -26.99
CA LEU A 238 11.89 6.65 -27.00
C LEU A 238 11.46 7.64 -28.09
N LYS A 239 10.66 7.14 -29.03
CA LYS A 239 9.93 7.93 -30.03
C LYS A 239 8.48 7.45 -30.00
N ALA A 240 7.58 8.31 -29.53
CA ALA A 240 6.16 7.99 -29.41
C ALA A 240 5.34 9.25 -29.70
N GLY A 241 4.31 9.09 -30.53
CA GLY A 241 3.34 10.13 -30.87
C GLY A 241 2.04 10.00 -30.09
N SER A 242 1.00 10.70 -30.52
CA SER A 242 -0.34 10.69 -29.89
C SER A 242 -1.09 9.36 -29.99
N ASP A 243 -0.66 8.47 -30.89
CA ASP A 243 -1.22 7.13 -31.12
C ASP A 243 -0.60 6.04 -30.22
N THR A 244 0.24 6.45 -29.27
CA THR A 244 1.08 5.55 -28.50
C THR A 244 0.91 5.77 -27.00
N ILE A 245 0.73 4.68 -26.25
CA ILE A 245 0.83 4.68 -24.79
C ILE A 245 2.29 4.41 -24.39
N VAL A 246 2.87 5.28 -23.56
CA VAL A 246 4.20 5.09 -22.99
C VAL A 246 4.08 4.73 -21.51
N VAL A 247 4.63 3.58 -21.12
CA VAL A 247 4.69 3.13 -19.73
C VAL A 247 6.13 3.22 -19.23
N THR A 248 6.35 3.99 -18.17
CA THR A 248 7.68 4.19 -17.57
C THR A 248 7.66 3.96 -16.06
N GLN A 249 8.84 3.80 -15.46
CA GLN A 249 8.96 3.90 -14.00
C GLN A 249 8.77 5.33 -13.54
N ASP A 250 8.27 5.52 -12.32
CA ASP A 250 8.02 6.85 -11.74
C ASP A 250 9.26 7.77 -11.82
N GLU A 251 10.45 7.22 -11.60
CA GLU A 251 11.73 7.94 -11.70
C GLU A 251 12.06 8.46 -13.11
N LEU A 252 11.53 7.80 -14.16
CA LEU A 252 11.79 8.11 -15.57
C LEU A 252 10.63 8.88 -16.23
N ALA A 253 9.50 9.05 -15.54
CA ALA A 253 8.34 9.78 -16.05
C ALA A 253 8.66 11.22 -16.50
N PRO A 254 9.48 12.02 -15.78
CA PRO A 254 9.86 13.36 -16.24
C PRO A 254 10.62 13.33 -17.56
N ARG A 255 11.49 12.33 -17.74
CA ARG A 255 12.28 12.16 -18.97
C ARG A 255 11.39 11.70 -20.13
N ALA A 256 10.42 10.83 -19.87
CA ALA A 256 9.41 10.42 -20.85
C ALA A 256 8.55 11.59 -21.32
N ALA A 257 8.19 12.51 -20.43
CA ALA A 257 7.41 13.71 -20.79
C ALA A 257 8.15 14.64 -21.76
N ILE A 258 9.49 14.73 -21.65
CA ILE A 258 10.32 15.51 -22.57
C ILE A 258 10.45 14.80 -23.93
N MET A 259 10.62 13.47 -23.92
CA MET A 259 10.93 12.70 -25.13
C MET A 259 9.70 12.32 -25.96
N ALA A 260 8.54 12.15 -25.32
CA ALA A 260 7.28 11.83 -25.96
C ALA A 260 6.17 12.74 -25.41
N PRO A 261 6.20 14.05 -25.72
CA PRO A 261 5.29 15.05 -25.15
C PRO A 261 3.82 14.79 -25.52
N GLU A 262 3.57 14.25 -26.71
CA GLU A 262 2.24 14.03 -27.28
C GLU A 262 1.64 12.66 -26.94
N ALA A 263 2.44 11.73 -26.40
CA ALA A 263 2.00 10.39 -26.07
C ALA A 263 1.21 10.35 -24.75
N ILE A 264 0.31 9.36 -24.63
CA ILE A 264 -0.36 9.06 -23.37
C ILE A 264 0.66 8.38 -22.44
N ARG A 265 0.95 8.98 -21.30
CA ARG A 265 2.00 8.48 -20.40
C ARG A 265 1.41 7.91 -19.12
N TYR A 266 1.78 6.67 -18.81
CA TYR A 266 1.56 6.04 -17.52
C TYR A 266 2.88 5.85 -16.79
N SER A 267 2.89 6.15 -15.49
CA SER A 267 4.01 5.83 -14.61
C SER A 267 3.62 4.69 -13.66
N VAL A 268 4.57 3.79 -13.40
CA VAL A 268 4.40 2.66 -12.50
C VAL A 268 5.58 2.56 -11.55
N ALA A 269 5.32 2.19 -10.30
CA ALA A 269 6.39 1.95 -9.34
C ALA A 269 7.22 0.70 -9.70
N ASN A 270 6.56 -0.37 -10.14
CA ASN A 270 7.20 -1.64 -10.50
C ASN A 270 6.56 -2.26 -11.74
N PHE A 271 7.39 -2.65 -12.71
CA PHE A 271 6.94 -3.28 -13.95
C PHE A 271 6.40 -4.71 -13.77
N LEU A 272 6.75 -5.42 -12.70
CA LEU A 272 6.35 -6.81 -12.50
C LEU A 272 4.93 -6.95 -11.96
N ASN A 273 4.46 -5.98 -11.18
CA ASN A 273 3.16 -6.05 -10.52
C ASN A 273 2.56 -4.65 -10.38
N SER A 274 1.96 -4.16 -11.45
CA SER A 274 1.28 -2.87 -11.46
C SER A 274 -0.22 -3.04 -11.75
N PRO A 275 -1.12 -2.53 -10.89
CA PRO A 275 -2.55 -2.52 -11.16
C PRO A 275 -2.90 -1.61 -12.35
N ARG A 276 -2.00 -0.69 -12.73
CA ARG A 276 -2.17 0.19 -13.90
C ARG A 276 -2.30 -0.57 -15.22
N TYR A 277 -1.82 -1.80 -15.30
CA TYR A 277 -1.98 -2.64 -16.50
C TYR A 277 -3.44 -2.98 -16.78
N ASP A 278 -4.21 -3.21 -15.72
CA ASP A 278 -5.64 -3.51 -15.86
C ASP A 278 -6.44 -2.26 -16.22
N GLU A 279 -5.99 -1.08 -15.76
CA GLU A 279 -6.52 0.22 -16.21
C GLU A 279 -6.28 0.44 -17.71
N ILE A 280 -5.03 0.25 -18.18
CA ILE A 280 -4.68 0.40 -19.60
C ILE A 280 -5.53 -0.52 -20.48
N ILE A 281 -5.68 -1.78 -20.09
CA ILE A 281 -6.49 -2.75 -20.84
C ILE A 281 -7.97 -2.35 -20.83
N SER A 282 -8.48 -1.90 -19.69
CA SER A 282 -9.88 -1.46 -19.58
C SER A 282 -10.17 -0.24 -20.46
N SER A 283 -9.26 0.72 -20.52
CA SER A 283 -9.36 1.91 -21.38
C SER A 283 -9.31 1.56 -22.87
N LEU A 284 -8.54 0.53 -23.26
CA LEU A 284 -8.50 0.06 -24.65
C LEU A 284 -9.77 -0.72 -25.02
N LEU A 285 -10.28 -1.58 -24.12
CA LEU A 285 -11.50 -2.37 -24.34
C LEU A 285 -12.77 -1.52 -24.43
N THR A 286 -12.83 -0.37 -23.74
CA THR A 286 -13.97 0.55 -23.87
C THR A 286 -14.09 1.14 -25.26
N THR A 287 -13.04 1.04 -26.08
CA THR A 287 -13.02 1.63 -27.43
C THR A 287 -13.31 0.62 -28.54
N ASP A 288 -12.94 -0.66 -28.36
CA ASP A 288 -13.20 -1.71 -29.36
C ASP A 288 -14.69 -2.10 -29.47
N ASN A 289 -15.52 -1.77 -28.47
CA ASN A 289 -16.94 -2.17 -28.45
C ASN A 289 -17.85 -1.31 -29.36
N ASP A 290 -17.34 -0.22 -29.96
CA ASP A 290 -18.13 0.63 -30.86
C ASP A 290 -17.95 0.31 -32.36
N THR A 291 -17.07 -0.65 -32.73
CA THR A 291 -16.67 -0.81 -34.16
C THR A 291 -16.87 -2.18 -34.79
N ASN A 292 -17.68 -3.09 -34.22
CA ASN A 292 -18.05 -4.33 -34.92
C ASN A 292 -19.54 -4.67 -34.75
N GLN A 293 -20.39 -3.94 -35.48
CA GLN A 293 -21.70 -4.47 -35.88
C GLN A 293 -21.57 -5.21 -37.22
N THR A 294 -21.57 -6.54 -37.15
CA THR A 294 -22.04 -7.36 -38.26
C THR A 294 -22.94 -8.46 -37.72
N ILE A 295 -24.22 -8.36 -38.10
CA ILE A 295 -25.32 -9.28 -37.84
C ILE A 295 -24.99 -10.65 -38.47
N ILE A 296 -25.01 -11.75 -37.69
CA ILE A 296 -25.77 -13.00 -37.96
C ILE A 296 -26.04 -13.71 -36.61
N THR A 297 -27.28 -14.17 -36.51
CA THR A 297 -28.03 -14.87 -35.47
C THR A 297 -27.46 -16.21 -34.98
N ASP A 298 -27.42 -16.43 -33.66
CA ASP A 298 -28.19 -17.50 -32.99
C ASP A 298 -28.12 -17.39 -31.44
N ARG A 299 -29.27 -17.53 -30.78
CA ARG A 299 -29.46 -17.63 -29.32
C ARG A 299 -29.37 -19.10 -28.88
N PRO A 300 -29.35 -19.46 -27.58
CA PRO A 300 -28.85 -18.77 -26.38
C PRO A 300 -28.02 -19.70 -25.45
N VAL A 301 -27.17 -19.13 -24.57
CA VAL A 301 -26.96 -19.71 -23.23
C VAL A 301 -27.08 -18.58 -22.22
N SER A 302 -28.14 -18.65 -21.42
CA SER A 302 -28.49 -17.70 -20.38
C SER A 302 -27.35 -17.51 -19.36
N LYS A 303 -26.77 -16.31 -19.31
CA LYS A 303 -26.26 -15.76 -18.05
C LYS A 303 -27.41 -14.95 -17.47
N ASN A 304 -28.00 -15.41 -16.38
CA ASN A 304 -29.02 -14.67 -15.63
C ASN A 304 -28.48 -13.25 -15.35
N GLU A 305 -29.04 -12.28 -16.05
CA GLU A 305 -28.74 -10.87 -15.91
C GLU A 305 -29.37 -10.40 -14.60
N ILE A 306 -28.54 -9.99 -13.64
CA ILE A 306 -28.97 -9.50 -12.34
C ILE A 306 -29.73 -8.19 -12.59
N ASP A 307 -31.02 -8.15 -12.28
CA ASP A 307 -31.86 -6.96 -12.40
C ASP A 307 -31.65 -6.09 -11.16
N LEU A 308 -30.75 -5.12 -11.32
CA LEU A 308 -30.22 -4.27 -10.25
C LEU A 308 -31.15 -3.10 -9.88
N ASN A 309 -32.25 -2.90 -10.61
CA ASN A 309 -33.21 -1.82 -10.37
C ASN A 309 -34.26 -2.16 -9.29
N GLN A 310 -34.24 -3.38 -8.76
CA GLN A 310 -35.21 -3.88 -7.79
C GLN A 310 -34.58 -4.31 -6.46
N ILE A 311 -33.35 -3.85 -6.16
CA ILE A 311 -32.64 -4.26 -4.95
C ILE A 311 -32.90 -3.27 -3.82
N ASP A 312 -33.52 -3.76 -2.75
CA ASP A 312 -33.82 -3.00 -1.53
C ASP A 312 -32.74 -3.16 -0.47
N GLU A 313 -31.92 -4.22 -0.52
CA GLU A 313 -30.87 -4.47 0.45
C GLU A 313 -29.73 -5.34 -0.11
N VAL A 314 -28.49 -5.04 0.29
CA VAL A 314 -27.31 -5.85 0.00
C VAL A 314 -26.83 -6.54 1.27
N VAL A 315 -26.69 -7.86 1.24
CA VAL A 315 -26.31 -8.67 2.40
C VAL A 315 -24.98 -9.36 2.13
N PHE A 316 -24.01 -9.13 3.00
CA PHE A 316 -22.76 -9.88 3.03
C PHE A 316 -22.96 -11.12 3.89
N ALA A 317 -22.74 -12.30 3.31
CA ALA A 317 -22.91 -13.57 4.01
C ALA A 317 -21.55 -14.12 4.47
N HIS A 318 -21.39 -14.47 5.75
CA HIS A 318 -20.16 -15.05 6.30
C HIS A 318 -20.37 -16.34 7.09
N ASP A 319 -19.26 -17.05 7.28
CA ASP A 319 -19.07 -18.05 8.33
C ASP A 319 -18.30 -17.41 9.51
N ASP A 320 -18.30 -18.04 10.68
CA ASP A 320 -17.65 -17.59 11.92
C ASP A 320 -16.14 -17.31 11.77
N LEU A 321 -15.51 -17.99 10.81
CA LEU A 321 -14.06 -17.88 10.55
C LEU A 321 -13.69 -16.73 9.59
N HIS A 322 -14.66 -16.09 8.92
CA HIS A 322 -14.41 -15.15 7.81
C HIS A 322 -15.00 -13.74 8.00
N ILE A 323 -15.27 -13.36 9.25
CA ILE A 323 -15.87 -12.06 9.63
C ILE A 323 -15.03 -10.86 9.13
N GLY A 324 -13.69 -10.98 9.16
CA GLY A 324 -12.79 -9.88 8.80
C GLY A 324 -12.89 -9.44 7.34
N SER A 325 -12.95 -10.39 6.38
CA SER A 325 -13.08 -10.07 4.95
C SER A 325 -14.47 -9.53 4.60
N ASN A 326 -15.50 -9.98 5.31
CA ASN A 326 -16.88 -9.48 5.14
C ASN A 326 -17.04 -8.06 5.64
N THR A 327 -16.53 -7.77 6.84
CA THR A 327 -16.57 -6.41 7.42
C THR A 327 -15.87 -5.41 6.49
N MET A 328 -14.72 -5.79 5.93
CA MET A 328 -13.97 -4.94 5.00
C MET A 328 -14.67 -4.78 3.64
N GLY A 329 -15.26 -5.85 3.08
CA GLY A 329 -16.03 -5.77 1.84
C GLY A 329 -17.28 -4.91 1.98
N LYS A 330 -17.98 -5.01 3.12
CA LYS A 330 -19.13 -4.18 3.47
C LYS A 330 -18.77 -2.69 3.51
N GLU A 331 -17.71 -2.32 4.22
CA GLU A 331 -17.30 -0.91 4.30
C GLU A 331 -16.79 -0.39 2.95
N THR A 332 -16.17 -1.26 2.15
CA THR A 332 -15.77 -0.93 0.77
C THR A 332 -17.00 -0.61 -0.10
N LEU A 333 -18.02 -1.47 -0.08
CA LEU A 333 -19.23 -1.25 -0.86
C LEU A 333 -20.01 -0.02 -0.35
N LYS A 334 -20.06 0.18 0.96
CA LYS A 334 -20.69 1.35 1.59
C LYS A 334 -20.03 2.66 1.16
N ALA A 335 -18.70 2.69 1.08
CA ALA A 335 -17.97 3.85 0.58
C ALA A 335 -18.31 4.11 -0.90
N ILE A 336 -18.38 3.08 -1.73
CA ILE A 336 -18.77 3.20 -3.15
C ILE A 336 -20.21 3.73 -3.26
N PHE A 337 -21.15 3.23 -2.47
CA PHE A 337 -22.54 3.70 -2.46
C PHE A 337 -22.64 5.18 -2.07
N GLN A 338 -21.89 5.62 -1.05
CA GLN A 338 -21.83 7.02 -0.65
C GLN A 338 -21.27 7.92 -1.77
N MET A 339 -20.20 7.50 -2.44
CA MET A 339 -19.60 8.27 -3.55
C MET A 339 -20.55 8.41 -4.74
N HIS A 340 -21.43 7.43 -4.96
CA HIS A 340 -22.37 7.41 -6.07
C HIS A 340 -23.81 7.77 -5.70
N GLY A 341 -24.06 8.21 -4.46
CA GLY A 341 -25.39 8.65 -4.00
C GLY A 341 -26.44 7.52 -3.88
N VAL A 342 -26.00 6.26 -3.81
CA VAL A 342 -26.87 5.08 -3.68
C VAL A 342 -27.30 4.92 -2.22
N LYS A 343 -28.61 4.79 -1.96
CA LYS A 343 -29.18 4.73 -0.59
C LYS A 343 -29.58 3.34 -0.12
N ILE A 344 -29.16 2.30 -0.84
CA ILE A 344 -29.51 0.91 -0.52
C ILE A 344 -28.77 0.49 0.77
N PRO A 345 -29.47 -0.03 1.79
CA PRO A 345 -28.85 -0.55 3.01
C PRO A 345 -27.94 -1.74 2.76
N ILE A 346 -26.89 -1.86 3.59
CA ILE A 346 -25.92 -2.96 3.54
C ILE A 346 -25.81 -3.63 4.91
N SER A 347 -26.09 -4.93 4.94
CA SER A 347 -26.10 -5.76 6.16
C SER A 347 -25.02 -6.84 6.11
N ASP A 348 -24.62 -7.33 7.29
CA ASP A 348 -23.65 -8.43 7.45
C ASP A 348 -24.34 -9.53 8.26
N VAL A 349 -24.40 -10.75 7.73
CA VAL A 349 -25.25 -11.82 8.25
C VAL A 349 -24.50 -13.15 8.15
N GLU A 350 -24.54 -13.93 9.23
CA GLU A 350 -23.98 -15.28 9.27
C GLU A 350 -24.84 -16.23 8.43
N PHE A 351 -24.25 -17.28 7.84
CA PHE A 351 -24.98 -18.23 6.99
C PHE A 351 -26.24 -18.82 7.66
N ILE A 352 -26.20 -19.06 8.98
CA ILE A 352 -27.34 -19.56 9.76
C ILE A 352 -28.53 -18.58 9.75
N GLY A 353 -28.27 -17.27 9.65
CA GLY A 353 -29.29 -16.22 9.60
C GLY A 353 -29.75 -15.85 8.19
N LEU A 354 -29.15 -16.43 7.15
CA LEU A 354 -29.35 -16.00 5.76
C LEU A 354 -30.75 -16.31 5.22
N GLY A 355 -31.45 -17.29 5.82
CA GLY A 355 -32.84 -17.62 5.47
C GLY A 355 -33.82 -16.46 5.66
N ALA A 356 -33.51 -15.48 6.52
CA ALA A 356 -34.31 -14.26 6.68
C ALA A 356 -34.18 -13.29 5.48
N PHE A 357 -33.17 -13.48 4.62
CA PHE A 357 -32.80 -12.60 3.51
C PHE A 357 -33.05 -13.27 2.14
N ASN A 358 -34.02 -14.18 2.07
CA ASN A 358 -34.33 -15.01 0.90
C ASN A 358 -35.43 -14.42 0.01
N ALA A 359 -35.26 -13.19 -0.48
CA ALA A 359 -36.23 -12.51 -1.34
C ALA A 359 -35.58 -11.94 -2.61
N LYS A 360 -36.34 -11.83 -3.70
CA LYS A 360 -35.83 -11.42 -5.04
C LYS A 360 -35.28 -10.00 -5.09
N ASN A 361 -35.67 -9.15 -4.15
CA ASN A 361 -35.19 -7.78 -3.96
C ASN A 361 -33.95 -7.70 -3.05
N ILE A 362 -33.44 -8.84 -2.57
CA ILE A 362 -32.24 -8.90 -1.74
C ILE A 362 -31.10 -9.46 -2.57
N MET A 363 -29.95 -8.79 -2.50
CA MET A 363 -28.74 -9.27 -3.15
C MET A 363 -27.72 -9.74 -2.11
N ILE A 364 -27.33 -11.00 -2.22
CA ILE A 364 -26.36 -11.63 -1.34
C ILE A 364 -24.99 -11.66 -2.01
N VAL A 365 -24.01 -11.09 -1.34
CA VAL A 365 -22.60 -11.03 -1.77
C VAL A 365 -21.80 -12.05 -0.96
N SER A 366 -21.09 -12.94 -1.65
CA SER A 366 -20.22 -13.95 -1.04
C SER A 366 -19.07 -14.34 -1.95
N THR A 367 -18.05 -15.03 -1.43
CA THR A 367 -16.98 -15.58 -2.27
C THR A 367 -17.46 -16.79 -3.07
N LYS A 368 -16.82 -17.07 -4.21
CA LYS A 368 -17.15 -18.24 -5.05
C LYS A 368 -17.10 -19.57 -4.28
N GLU A 369 -16.29 -19.66 -3.23
CA GLU A 369 -16.15 -20.84 -2.36
C GLU A 369 -17.44 -21.19 -1.62
N PHE A 370 -18.28 -20.19 -1.29
CA PHE A 370 -19.53 -20.38 -0.54
C PHE A 370 -20.78 -20.43 -1.43
N THR A 371 -20.62 -20.58 -2.74
CA THR A 371 -21.72 -20.58 -3.71
C THR A 371 -22.82 -21.57 -3.36
N THR A 372 -22.45 -22.79 -2.97
CA THR A 372 -23.41 -23.86 -2.67
C THR A 372 -24.15 -23.60 -1.36
N SER A 373 -23.44 -23.19 -0.31
CA SER A 373 -24.02 -22.92 1.01
C SER A 373 -25.02 -21.75 0.95
N VAL A 374 -24.64 -20.67 0.28
CA VAL A 374 -25.47 -19.47 0.14
C VAL A 374 -26.74 -19.73 -0.69
N LYS A 375 -26.64 -20.53 -1.75
CA LYS A 375 -27.80 -20.90 -2.58
C LYS A 375 -28.76 -21.85 -1.87
N ASN A 376 -28.27 -22.68 -0.95
CA ASN A 376 -29.11 -23.58 -0.18
C ASN A 376 -29.93 -22.82 0.88
N GLU A 377 -29.32 -21.84 1.54
CA GLU A 377 -29.97 -21.04 2.60
C GLU A 377 -30.90 -19.94 2.05
N ALA A 378 -30.56 -19.33 0.91
CA ALA A 378 -31.33 -18.23 0.31
C ALA A 378 -31.52 -18.37 -1.22
N PRO A 379 -32.22 -19.42 -1.70
CA PRO A 379 -32.34 -19.74 -3.13
C PRO A 379 -33.10 -18.73 -4.00
N ASN A 380 -33.96 -17.90 -3.40
CA ASN A 380 -34.80 -16.92 -4.07
C ASN A 380 -34.17 -15.52 -4.12
N ALA A 381 -33.01 -15.33 -3.46
CA ALA A 381 -32.27 -14.07 -3.49
C ALA A 381 -31.45 -13.93 -4.78
N GLN A 382 -31.07 -12.69 -5.10
CA GLN A 382 -30.07 -12.44 -6.14
C GLN A 382 -28.68 -12.68 -5.55
N HIS A 383 -27.77 -13.27 -6.33
CA HIS A 383 -26.44 -13.62 -5.81
C HIS A 383 -25.32 -12.99 -6.63
N LEU A 384 -24.38 -12.36 -5.93
CA LEU A 384 -23.12 -11.87 -6.48
C LEU A 384 -21.96 -12.65 -5.87
N PHE A 385 -21.37 -13.54 -6.66
CA PHE A 385 -20.21 -14.33 -6.26
C PHE A 385 -18.92 -13.69 -6.76
N VAL A 386 -18.07 -13.27 -5.83
CA VAL A 386 -16.81 -12.56 -6.13
C VAL A 386 -15.60 -13.40 -5.76
N GLU A 387 -14.45 -13.09 -6.34
CA GLU A 387 -13.19 -13.78 -6.00
C GLU A 387 -12.60 -13.27 -4.68
N SER A 388 -12.85 -12.00 -4.35
CA SER A 388 -12.42 -11.35 -3.12
C SER A 388 -13.45 -10.31 -2.73
N LEU A 389 -13.95 -10.35 -1.50
CA LEU A 389 -14.91 -9.36 -1.01
C LEU A 389 -14.29 -7.97 -0.85
N ILE A 390 -12.96 -7.85 -0.87
CA ILE A 390 -12.24 -6.60 -0.60
C ILE A 390 -11.84 -5.91 -1.91
N THR A 391 -11.46 -6.68 -2.93
CA THR A 391 -10.78 -6.15 -4.13
C THR A 391 -11.55 -6.43 -5.43
N THR A 392 -12.85 -6.64 -5.33
CA THR A 392 -13.69 -7.03 -6.47
C THR A 392 -14.11 -5.83 -7.33
N PRO A 393 -13.79 -5.81 -8.64
CA PRO A 393 -14.30 -4.79 -9.57
C PRO A 393 -15.82 -4.87 -9.78
N GLU A 394 -16.45 -5.98 -9.38
CA GLU A 394 -17.87 -6.23 -9.52
C GLU A 394 -18.73 -5.21 -8.76
N TYR A 395 -18.26 -4.65 -7.63
CA TYR A 395 -18.99 -3.60 -6.90
C TYR A 395 -19.14 -2.31 -7.72
N ILE A 396 -18.09 -1.92 -8.44
CA ILE A 396 -18.11 -0.73 -9.30
C ILE A 396 -19.00 -1.00 -10.52
N ASN A 397 -18.91 -2.19 -11.10
CA ASN A 397 -19.75 -2.59 -12.23
C ASN A 397 -21.24 -2.65 -11.86
N MET A 398 -21.54 -3.06 -10.63
CA MET A 398 -22.89 -3.10 -10.08
C MET A 398 -23.49 -1.69 -9.96
N VAL A 399 -22.75 -0.75 -9.37
CA VAL A 399 -23.21 0.64 -9.23
C VAL A 399 -23.35 1.34 -10.59
N LYS A 400 -22.44 1.07 -11.54
CA LYS A 400 -22.57 1.56 -12.92
C LYS A 400 -23.85 1.07 -13.61
N ARG A 401 -24.33 -0.12 -13.27
CA ARG A 401 -25.58 -0.67 -13.80
C ARG A 401 -26.82 -0.14 -13.09
N MET A 402 -26.71 0.28 -11.83
CA MET A 402 -27.80 0.92 -11.07
C MET A 402 -28.04 2.39 -11.47
N ASN A 403 -27.03 3.06 -12.02
CA ASN A 403 -27.10 4.45 -12.47
C ASN A 403 -27.50 4.59 -13.96
N LYS A 404 -28.22 3.62 -14.52
CA LYS A 404 -28.66 3.60 -15.93
C LYS A 404 -30.12 3.97 -16.09
#